data_AF-A0A419JWK7-F1
#
_entry.id   AF-A0A419JWK7-F1
#
_cell.length_a   1.000
_cell.length_b   1.000
_cell.length_c   1.000
_cell.angle_alpha   90.00
_cell.angle_beta   90.00
_cell.angle_gamma   90.00
#
_symmetry.space_group_name_H-M   'P 1'
#
loop_
_entity.id
_entity.type
_entity.pdbx_description
1 polymer ?
#
loop_
_entity_poly.entity_id
_entity_poly.type
_entity_poly.pdbx_seq_one_letter_code
_entity_poly.pdbx_strand_id
1 'polypeptide(L)' 'MSRYAADVGADAVSIVTPYYISPSQEELYWHYRRIAEAVDIPVLLYNNPSRTNVNLEGETVLLKRLR' A
#
# COMPACT_ATOMS: atom_id res chain seq x y z
N MET A 1 -5.75 -10.58 -0.92
CA MET A 1 -5.41 -10.91 0.48
C MET A 1 -6.06 -9.93 1.46
N SER A 2 -6.00 -8.61 1.24
CA SER A 2 -6.59 -7.64 2.18
C SER A 2 -8.07 -7.86 2.48
N ARG A 3 -8.91 -8.16 1.48
CA ARG A 3 -10.33 -8.52 1.70
C ARG A 3 -10.50 -9.69 2.67
N TYR A 4 -9.82 -10.79 2.39
CA TYR A 4 -9.82 -11.95 3.27
C TYR A 4 -9.35 -11.61 4.69
N ALA A 5 -8.29 -10.79 4.83
CA ALA A 5 -7.81 -10.35 6.14
C ALA A 5 -8.88 -9.56 6.91
N ALA A 6 -9.60 -8.67 6.25
CA ALA A 6 -10.75 -7.97 6.83
C ALA A 6 -11.89 -8.93 7.20
N ASP A 7 -12.23 -9.88 6.31
CA ASP A 7 -13.31 -10.85 6.52
C ASP A 7 -13.07 -11.76 7.73
N VAL A 8 -11.80 -12.08 8.05
CA VAL A 8 -11.43 -12.87 9.23
C VAL A 8 -11.24 -12.04 10.50
N GLY A 9 -11.53 -10.73 10.46
CA GLY A 9 -11.53 -9.85 11.61
C GLY A 9 -10.19 -9.20 11.95
N ALA A 10 -9.29 -9.01 10.98
CA ALA A 10 -8.07 -8.23 11.22
C ALA A 10 -8.39 -6.75 11.46
N ASP A 11 -7.74 -6.13 12.45
CA ASP A 11 -7.92 -4.70 12.75
C ASP A 11 -7.28 -3.77 11.70
N ALA A 12 -6.30 -4.26 10.95
CA ALA A 12 -5.58 -3.52 9.92
C ALA A 12 -4.77 -4.45 9.01
N VAL A 13 -4.30 -3.93 7.87
CA VAL A 13 -3.36 -4.61 6.98
C VAL A 13 -2.11 -3.75 6.75
N SER A 14 -0.93 -4.39 6.70
CA SER A 14 0.32 -3.74 6.33
C SER A 14 0.76 -4.19 4.94
N ILE A 15 1.01 -3.24 4.04
CA ILE A 15 1.26 -3.49 2.62
C ILE A 15 2.68 -3.03 2.25
N VAL A 16 3.55 -4.00 2.00
CA VAL A 16 4.92 -3.78 1.53
C VAL A 16 4.95 -3.29 0.07
N THR A 17 5.94 -2.48 -0.29
CA THR A 17 6.12 -2.08 -1.70
C THR A 17 6.39 -3.30 -2.60
N PRO A 18 5.85 -3.34 -3.84
CA PRO A 18 6.15 -4.41 -4.80
C PRO A 18 7.65 -4.49 -5.05
N TYR A 19 8.26 -5.65 -4.78
CA TYR A 19 9.72 -5.77 -4.64
C TYR A 19 10.43 -6.54 -5.76
N TYR A 20 9.67 -7.19 -6.66
CA TYR A 20 10.25 -7.88 -7.82
C TYR A 20 10.28 -7.01 -9.08
N ILE A 21 9.42 -6.00 -9.12
CA ILE A 21 9.28 -5.05 -10.22
C ILE A 21 9.75 -3.66 -9.76
N SER A 22 10.00 -2.76 -10.71
CA SER A 22 10.39 -1.37 -10.43
C SER A 22 9.27 -0.41 -10.86
N PRO A 23 8.18 -0.32 -10.07
CA PRO A 23 7.05 0.52 -10.41
C PRO A 23 7.40 2.01 -10.28
N SER A 24 6.76 2.83 -11.11
CA SER A 24 6.73 4.28 -10.96
C SER A 24 5.93 4.71 -9.73
N GLN A 25 6.11 5.97 -9.30
CA GLN A 25 5.31 6.54 -8.20
C GLN A 25 3.81 6.55 -8.50
N GLU A 26 3.42 6.75 -9.77
CA GLU A 26 2.00 6.69 -10.17
C GLU A 26 1.43 5.28 -10.01
N GLU A 27 2.17 4.25 -10.42
CA GLU A 27 1.76 2.86 -10.24
C GLU A 27 1.68 2.47 -8.76
N LEU A 28 2.61 2.94 -7.94
CA LEU A 28 2.56 2.77 -6.49
C LEU A 28 1.31 3.42 -5.88
N TYR A 29 1.00 4.65 -6.26
CA TYR A 29 -0.23 5.31 -5.82
C TYR A 29 -1.47 4.47 -6.15
N TRP A 30 -1.56 4.03 -7.40
CA TRP A 30 -2.69 3.25 -7.89
C TRP A 30 -2.80 1.85 -7.25
N HIS A 31 -1.66 1.25 -6.91
CA HIS A 31 -1.58 -0.01 -6.16
C HIS A 31 -2.18 0.15 -4.76
N TYR A 32 -1.69 1.14 -3.99
CA TYR A 32 -2.18 1.37 -2.63
C TYR A 32 -3.63 1.86 -2.61
N ARG A 33 -4.01 2.74 -3.54
CA ARG A 33 -5.39 3.25 -3.67
C ARG A 33 -6.40 2.13 -3.86
N ARG A 34 -6.12 1.20 -4.78
CA ARG A 34 -7.01 0.06 -5.03
C ARG A 34 -7.14 -0.88 -3.84
N ILE A 35 -6.08 -1.02 -3.04
CA ILE A 35 -6.13 -1.84 -1.82
C ILE A 35 -6.98 -1.15 -0.75
N ALA A 36 -6.76 0.14 -0.51
CA ALA A 36 -7.53 0.93 0.44
C ALA A 36 -9.03 0.99 0.08
N GLU A 37 -9.37 1.16 -1.21
CA GLU A 37 -10.77 1.13 -1.66
C GLU A 37 -11.43 -0.26 -1.58
N ALA A 38 -10.65 -1.32 -1.39
CA ALA A 38 -11.16 -2.68 -1.39
C ALA A 38 -11.47 -3.22 0.01
N VAL A 39 -11.14 -2.49 1.08
CA VAL A 39 -11.34 -2.91 2.48
C VAL A 39 -11.76 -1.73 3.36
N ASP A 40 -12.56 -2.00 4.40
CA ASP A 40 -13.01 -0.98 5.36
C ASP A 40 -12.11 -0.88 6.61
N ILE A 41 -10.97 -1.56 6.62
CA ILE A 41 -9.99 -1.56 7.71
C ILE A 41 -8.74 -0.75 7.34
N PRO A 42 -8.05 -0.12 8.32
CA PRO A 42 -6.83 0.64 8.09
C PRO A 42 -5.76 -0.09 7.25
N VAL A 43 -5.18 0.64 6.30
CA VAL A 43 -4.05 0.19 5.47
C VAL A 43 -2.78 0.92 5.87
N LEU A 44 -1.81 0.20 6.43
CA LEU A 44 -0.48 0.71 6.75
C LEU A 44 0.46 0.55 5.55
N LEU A 45 1.04 1.65 5.10
CA LEU A 45 2.06 1.66 4.05
C LEU A 45 3.40 1.22 4.63
N TYR A 46 3.97 0.13 4.12
CA TYR A 46 5.27 -0.36 4.57
C TYR A 46 6.37 -0.05 3.55
N ASN A 47 7.05 1.07 3.76
CA ASN A 47 8.19 1.50 2.95
C ASN A 47 9.51 0.94 3.53
N ASN A 48 10.17 0.03 2.81
CA ASN A 48 11.47 -0.52 3.20
C ASN A 48 12.41 -0.67 1.98
N PRO A 49 13.01 0.44 1.51
CA PRO A 49 13.84 0.42 0.29
C PRO A 49 15.02 -0.54 0.38
N SER A 50 15.56 -0.77 1.57
CA SER A 50 16.68 -1.71 1.80
C SER A 50 16.33 -3.18 1.47
N ARG A 51 15.04 -3.52 1.45
CA ARG A 51 14.53 -4.87 1.16
C ARG A 51 13.83 -4.97 -0.18
N THR A 52 13.25 -3.87 -0.66
CA THR A 52 12.40 -3.89 -1.86
C THR A 52 13.04 -3.23 -3.07
N ASN A 53 14.14 -2.48 -2.91
CA ASN A 53 14.71 -1.61 -3.94
C ASN A 53 13.70 -0.61 -4.54
N VAL A 54 12.60 -0.34 -3.82
CA VAL A 54 11.53 0.56 -4.21
C VAL A 54 11.26 1.52 -3.07
N ASN A 55 11.47 2.81 -3.34
CA ASN A 55 11.19 3.87 -2.39
C ASN A 55 9.81 4.47 -2.64
N LEU A 56 8.94 4.42 -1.63
CA LEU A 56 7.68 5.14 -1.65
C LEU A 56 7.91 6.59 -1.21
N GLU A 57 7.73 7.53 -2.13
CA GLU A 57 7.95 8.95 -1.85
C GLU A 57 6.81 9.54 -1.03
N GLY A 58 7.15 10.51 -0.16
CA GLY A 58 6.16 11.19 0.68
C GLY A 58 5.10 11.93 -0.15
N GLU A 59 5.47 12.47 -1.31
CA GLU A 59 4.56 13.16 -2.24
C GLU A 59 3.46 12.22 -2.76
N THR A 60 3.83 10.99 -3.11
CA THR A 60 2.90 9.92 -3.54
C THR A 60 1.84 9.62 -2.48
N VAL A 61 2.20 9.75 -1.20
CA VAL A 61 1.31 9.50 -0.06
C VAL A 61 0.48 10.73 0.33
N LEU A 62 1.10 11.91 0.37
CA LEU A 62 0.51 13.14 0.93
C LEU A 62 -0.44 13.85 -0.02
N LEU A 63 -0.11 13.93 -1.33
CA LEU A 63 -0.90 14.72 -2.28
C LEU A 63 -2.22 14.06 -2.67
N LYS A 64 -2.36 12.75 -2.45
CA LYS A 64 -3.51 11.98 -2.90
C LYS A 64 -4.12 11.19 -1.74
N ARG A 65 -4.61 11.90 -0.70
CA ARG A 65 -5.26 11.36 0.51
C ARG A 65 -5.92 10.01 0.23
N LEU A 66 -5.23 8.94 0.62
CA LEU A 66 -5.77 7.60 0.67
C LEU A 66 -6.73 7.62 1.87
N ARG A 67 -8.04 7.42 1.60
CA ARG A 67 -9.04 7.28 2.65
C ARG A 67 -8.94 5.90 3.26
#